data_AF-A0A1X7HQS3-F1
#
_entry.id   AF-A0A1X7HQS3-F1
#
_cell.length_a   1.000
_cell.length_b   1.000
_cell.length_c   1.000
_cell.angle_alpha   90.00
_cell.angle_beta   90.00
_cell.angle_gamma   90.00
#
_symmetry.space_group_name_H-M   'P 1'
#
loop_
_entity.id
_entity.type
_entity.pdbx_description
1 polymer ?
#
loop_
_entity_poly.entity_id
_entity_poly.type
_entity_poly.pdbx_seq_one_letter_code
_entity_poly.pdbx_strand_id
1 'polypeptide(L)'
;MKTNEITAAEGDAIIRIIDTLPLLEQITTYRRPGDYGFRKLFPTEYAHFTWDAALLKESRVQVVQRFGYWAATIAEEMTETDRIHSEYAFGSRQSRKQMMALSKAATKFERAYHALVKEVTR
;
A
#
# COMPACT_ATOMS: atom_id res chain seq x y z
N MET A 1 29.08 11.90 9.85
CA MET A 1 27.61 11.80 9.70
C MET A 1 27.38 10.50 8.93
N LYS A 2 26.80 9.45 9.54
CA LYS A 2 26.52 8.22 8.78
C LYS A 2 25.42 8.55 7.79
N THR A 3 25.69 8.40 6.50
CA THR A 3 24.65 8.34 5.47
C THR A 3 23.66 7.27 5.91
N ASN A 4 22.38 7.63 6.03
CA ASN A 4 21.35 6.63 6.27
C ASN A 4 21.23 5.83 4.97
N GLU A 5 21.92 4.71 4.91
CA GLU A 5 21.92 3.80 3.77
C GLU A 5 20.75 2.84 3.89
N ILE A 6 20.16 2.50 2.74
CA ILE A 6 19.14 1.46 2.63
C ILE A 6 19.83 0.13 2.94
N THR A 7 19.34 -0.57 3.95
CA THR A 7 19.83 -1.89 4.33
C THR A 7 19.39 -2.95 3.32
N ALA A 8 20.08 -4.09 3.27
CA ALA A 8 19.68 -5.20 2.41
C ALA A 8 18.23 -5.66 2.69
N ALA A 9 17.84 -5.72 3.97
CA ALA A 9 16.48 -6.09 4.37
C ALA A 9 15.42 -5.09 3.86
N GLU A 10 15.71 -3.79 3.90
CA GLU A 10 14.84 -2.76 3.34
C GLU A 10 14.79 -2.86 1.80
N GLY A 11 15.92 -3.13 1.15
CA GLY A 11 15.97 -3.37 -0.31
C GLY A 11 15.09 -4.54 -0.74
N ASP A 12 15.19 -5.67 -0.05
CA ASP A 12 14.39 -6.86 -0.34
C ASP A 12 12.89 -6.61 -0.09
N ALA A 13 12.55 -5.89 0.98
CA ALA A 13 11.17 -5.51 1.28
C ALA A 13 10.59 -4.53 0.24
N ILE A 14 11.39 -3.58 -0.25
CA ILE A 14 11.00 -2.70 -1.36
C ILE A 14 10.64 -3.51 -2.60
N ILE A 15 11.50 -4.45 -2.98
CA ILE A 15 11.29 -5.31 -4.17
C ILE A 15 10.00 -6.11 -4.02
N ARG A 16 9.79 -6.78 -2.88
CA ARG A 16 8.57 -7.58 -2.66
C ARG A 16 7.29 -6.74 -2.69
N ILE A 17 7.30 -5.52 -2.16
CA ILE A 17 6.17 -4.60 -2.26
C ILE A 17 5.90 -4.23 -3.72
N ILE A 18 6.95 -3.92 -4.50
CA ILE A 18 6.84 -3.58 -5.92
C ILE A 18 6.28 -4.76 -6.72
N ASP A 19 6.76 -5.97 -6.48
CA ASP A 19 6.28 -7.20 -7.13
C ASP A 19 4.82 -7.53 -6.82
N THR A 20 4.29 -6.99 -5.72
CA THR A 20 2.87 -7.14 -5.33
C THR A 20 1.97 -6.10 -6.01
N LEU A 21 2.51 -5.00 -6.55
CA LEU A 21 1.70 -3.94 -7.19
C LEU A 21 0.81 -4.45 -8.33
N PRO A 22 1.26 -5.36 -9.22
CA PRO A 22 0.40 -5.92 -10.26
C PRO A 22 -0.84 -6.63 -9.72
N LEU A 23 -0.75 -7.27 -8.55
CA LEU A 23 -1.90 -7.90 -7.90
C LEU A 23 -2.90 -6.85 -7.39
N LEU A 24 -2.41 -5.76 -6.81
CA LEU A 24 -3.25 -4.63 -6.38
C LEU A 24 -3.94 -3.97 -7.59
N GLU A 25 -3.22 -3.80 -8.70
CA GLU A 25 -3.77 -3.30 -9.96
C GLU A 25 -4.85 -4.25 -10.51
N GLN A 26 -4.60 -5.56 -10.53
CA GLN A 26 -5.58 -6.56 -10.95
C GLN A 26 -6.86 -6.49 -10.11
N ILE A 27 -6.72 -6.41 -8.78
CA ILE A 27 -7.86 -6.30 -7.86
C ILE A 27 -8.65 -5.02 -8.15
N THR A 28 -7.98 -3.88 -8.26
CA THR A 28 -8.65 -2.58 -8.45
C THR A 28 -9.23 -2.39 -9.86
N THR A 29 -8.68 -3.07 -10.87
CA THR A 29 -9.17 -3.04 -12.26
C THR A 29 -10.42 -3.90 -12.45
N TYR A 30 -10.44 -5.12 -11.89
CA TYR A 30 -11.47 -6.11 -12.22
C TYR A 30 -12.53 -6.30 -11.14
N ARG A 31 -12.34 -5.73 -9.94
CA ARG A 31 -13.28 -5.88 -8.82
C ARG A 31 -13.92 -4.54 -8.45
N ARG A 32 -15.16 -4.64 -8.00
CA ARG A 32 -15.91 -3.48 -7.54
C ARG A 32 -15.39 -3.04 -6.16
N PRO A 33 -15.47 -1.75 -5.82
CA PRO A 33 -15.21 -1.31 -4.47
C PRO A 33 -16.11 -2.04 -3.47
N GLY A 34 -15.49 -2.61 -2.44
CA GLY A 34 -16.18 -3.45 -1.46
C GLY A 34 -15.96 -4.96 -1.64
N ASP A 35 -15.41 -5.35 -2.79
CA ASP A 35 -15.11 -6.74 -3.14
C ASP A 35 -13.62 -6.94 -3.44
N TYR A 36 -12.72 -6.12 -2.92
CA TYR A 36 -11.29 -6.21 -3.26
C TYR A 36 -10.69 -7.52 -2.73
N GLY A 37 -10.97 -7.87 -1.48
CA GLY A 37 -10.66 -9.18 -0.92
C GLY A 37 -9.17 -9.53 -0.93
N PHE A 38 -8.26 -8.55 -0.91
CA PHE A 38 -6.81 -8.77 -1.08
C PHE A 38 -6.29 -9.86 -0.12
N ARG A 39 -6.59 -9.74 1.18
CA ARG A 39 -6.23 -10.74 2.21
C ARG A 39 -6.80 -12.13 1.94
N LYS A 40 -7.98 -12.22 1.31
CA LYS A 40 -8.67 -13.49 1.05
C LYS A 40 -8.17 -14.16 -0.22
N LEU A 41 -7.89 -13.38 -1.26
CA LEU A 41 -7.47 -13.87 -2.57
C LEU A 41 -5.99 -14.21 -2.62
N PHE A 42 -5.18 -13.40 -1.95
CA PHE A 42 -3.71 -13.49 -1.97
C PHE A 42 -3.18 -13.40 -0.53
N PRO A 43 -3.47 -14.39 0.32
CA PRO A 43 -3.18 -14.31 1.76
C PRO A 43 -1.67 -14.22 2.05
N THR A 44 -0.85 -14.91 1.26
CA THR A 44 0.61 -14.91 1.40
C THR A 44 1.18 -13.55 1.02
N GLU A 45 0.75 -13.01 -0.12
CA GLU A 45 1.19 -11.71 -0.63
C GLU A 45 0.71 -10.57 0.27
N TYR A 46 -0.52 -10.65 0.79
CA TYR A 46 -1.01 -9.71 1.79
C TYR A 46 -0.14 -9.72 3.07
N ALA A 47 0.21 -10.92 3.57
CA ALA A 47 1.03 -11.06 4.77
C ALA A 47 2.43 -10.48 4.56
N HIS A 48 3.08 -10.80 3.43
CA HIS A 48 4.39 -10.22 3.10
C HIS A 48 4.31 -8.72 2.90
N PHE A 49 3.33 -8.23 2.12
CA PHE A 49 3.15 -6.81 1.84
C PHE A 49 2.96 -5.98 3.12
N THR A 50 2.11 -6.44 4.04
CA THR A 50 1.87 -5.75 5.31
C THR A 50 3.07 -5.81 6.25
N TRP A 51 3.77 -6.94 6.31
CA TRP A 51 5.02 -7.08 7.07
C TRP A 51 6.11 -6.15 6.54
N ASP A 52 6.35 -6.18 5.22
CA ASP A 52 7.37 -5.38 4.57
C ASP A 52 7.04 -3.88 4.70
N ALA A 53 5.77 -3.49 4.54
CA ALA A 53 5.35 -2.12 4.75
C ALA A 53 5.61 -1.65 6.19
N ALA A 54 5.37 -2.51 7.19
CA ALA A 54 5.67 -2.21 8.60
C ALA A 54 7.17 -2.04 8.83
N LEU A 55 8.00 -2.94 8.28
CA LEU A 55 9.45 -2.84 8.35
C LEU A 55 9.96 -1.52 7.73
N LEU A 56 9.49 -1.18 6.53
CA LEU A 56 9.93 0.03 5.84
C LEU A 56 9.46 1.29 6.55
N LYS A 57 8.28 1.30 7.19
CA LYS A 57 7.75 2.44 7.97
C LYS A 57 8.65 2.83 9.14
N GLU A 58 9.49 1.92 9.63
CA GLU A 58 10.46 2.16 10.71
C GLU A 58 11.84 2.58 10.19
N SER A 59 12.02 2.66 8.86
CA SER A 59 13.29 3.04 8.24
C SER A 59 13.81 4.40 8.72
N ARG A 60 15.13 4.51 8.85
CA ARG A 60 15.82 5.78 9.08
C ARG A 60 15.98 6.61 7.81
N VAL A 61 15.72 6.02 6.65
CA VAL A 61 15.76 6.69 5.35
C VAL A 61 14.37 7.26 5.07
N GLN A 62 14.24 8.59 5.06
CA GLN A 62 12.93 9.26 5.00
C GLN A 62 12.07 8.84 3.79
N VAL A 63 12.70 8.61 2.63
CA VAL A 63 11.98 8.18 1.42
C VAL A 63 11.43 6.76 1.56
N VAL A 64 12.21 5.86 2.16
CA VAL A 64 11.83 4.46 2.44
C VAL A 64 10.73 4.42 3.49
N GLN A 65 10.87 5.17 4.58
CA GLN A 65 9.85 5.35 5.60
C GLN A 65 8.52 5.81 5.01
N ARG A 66 8.56 6.82 4.12
CA ARG A 66 7.36 7.35 3.48
C ARG A 66 6.71 6.32 2.56
N PHE A 67 7.52 5.54 1.83
CA PHE A 67 7.03 4.47 0.98
C PHE A 67 6.34 3.37 1.81
N GLY A 68 6.99 2.88 2.87
CA GLY A 68 6.43 1.90 3.79
C GLY A 68 5.14 2.37 4.47
N TYR A 69 5.09 3.63 4.91
CA TYR A 69 3.89 4.23 5.48
C TYR A 69 2.69 4.14 4.51
N TRP A 70 2.87 4.60 3.27
CA TRP A 70 1.76 4.60 2.31
C TRP A 70 1.42 3.22 1.76
N ALA A 71 2.38 2.29 1.71
CA ALA A 71 2.11 0.88 1.45
C ALA A 71 1.20 0.28 2.54
N ALA A 72 1.51 0.50 3.82
CA ALA A 72 0.65 0.03 4.91
C ALA A 72 -0.76 0.64 4.81
N THR A 73 -0.83 1.96 4.58
CA THR A 73 -2.12 2.66 4.46
C THR A 73 -2.96 2.16 3.29
N ILE A 74 -2.39 1.83 2.12
CA ILE A 74 -3.22 1.35 1.01
C ILE A 74 -3.85 -0.03 1.33
N ALA A 75 -3.12 -0.93 1.98
CA ALA A 75 -3.66 -2.22 2.40
C ALA A 75 -4.77 -2.08 3.47
N GLU A 76 -4.59 -1.17 4.42
CA GLU A 76 -5.60 -0.81 5.42
C GLU A 76 -6.86 -0.25 4.76
N GLU A 77 -6.73 0.73 3.87
CA GLU A 77 -7.86 1.39 3.22
C GLU A 77 -8.60 0.45 2.25
N MET A 78 -7.93 -0.50 1.60
CA MET A 78 -8.59 -1.55 0.83
C MET A 78 -9.44 -2.46 1.73
N THR A 79 -8.88 -2.89 2.86
CA THR A 79 -9.58 -3.72 3.85
C THR A 79 -10.79 -2.98 4.43
N GLU A 80 -10.63 -1.70 4.75
CA GLU A 80 -11.69 -0.85 5.28
C GLU A 80 -12.77 -0.56 4.23
N THR A 81 -12.40 -0.46 2.94
CA THR A 81 -13.37 -0.36 1.84
C THR A 81 -14.25 -1.59 1.75
N ASP A 82 -13.66 -2.80 1.85
CA ASP A 82 -14.42 -4.05 1.90
C ASP A 82 -15.39 -4.07 3.10
N ARG A 83 -14.90 -3.69 4.28
CA ARG A 83 -15.73 -3.60 5.49
C ARG A 83 -16.88 -2.61 5.34
N ILE A 84 -16.61 -1.38 4.92
CA ILE A 84 -17.64 -0.34 4.80
C ILE A 84 -18.70 -0.70 3.78
N HIS A 85 -18.35 -1.33 2.66
CA HIS A 85 -19.32 -1.76 1.66
C HIS A 85 -20.11 -3.00 2.07
N SER A 86 -19.67 -3.75 3.09
CA SER A 86 -20.48 -4.81 3.72
C SER A 86 -21.53 -4.25 4.70
N GLU A 87 -21.29 -3.07 5.27
CA GLU A 87 -22.14 -2.45 6.29
C GLU A 87 -23.06 -1.35 5.73
N TYR A 88 -22.62 -0.66 4.69
CA TYR A 88 -23.31 0.51 4.14
C TYR A 88 -23.56 0.37 2.64
N ALA A 89 -24.70 0.90 2.19
CA ALA A 89 -25.05 0.92 0.78
C ALA A 89 -24.00 1.68 -0.06
N PHE A 90 -23.79 1.21 -1.28
CA PHE A 90 -22.96 1.90 -2.28
C PHE A 90 -23.50 3.31 -2.51
N GLY A 91 -22.62 4.30 -2.44
CA GLY A 91 -22.96 5.71 -2.58
C GLY A 91 -23.43 6.40 -1.29
N SER A 92 -23.49 5.70 -0.14
CA SER A 92 -23.71 6.32 1.17
C SER A 92 -22.61 7.34 1.52
N ARG A 93 -22.85 8.22 2.50
CA ARG A 93 -21.83 9.19 2.94
C ARG A 93 -20.55 8.48 3.41
N GLN A 94 -20.71 7.37 4.13
CA GLN A 94 -19.65 6.52 4.63
C GLN A 94 -18.86 5.89 3.48
N SER A 95 -19.54 5.26 2.51
CA SER A 95 -18.87 4.65 1.36
C SER A 95 -18.11 5.69 0.52
N ARG A 96 -18.70 6.88 0.29
CA ARG A 96 -18.03 7.97 -0.44
C ARG A 96 -16.79 8.46 0.29
N LYS A 97 -16.86 8.64 1.62
CA LYS A 97 -15.72 9.04 2.44
C LYS A 97 -14.60 8.00 2.36
N GLN A 98 -14.95 6.73 2.38
CA GLN A 98 -13.98 5.64 2.31
C GLN A 98 -13.30 5.57 0.94
N MET A 99 -14.06 5.69 -0.15
CA MET A 99 -13.49 5.76 -1.50
C MET A 99 -12.51 6.93 -1.66
N MET A 100 -12.80 8.08 -1.06
CA MET A 100 -11.87 9.22 -1.05
C MET A 100 -10.60 8.91 -0.24
N ALA A 101 -10.71 8.20 0.88
CA ALA A 101 -9.55 7.79 1.68
C ALA A 101 -8.65 6.83 0.91
N LEU A 102 -9.23 5.80 0.28
CA LEU A 102 -8.51 4.85 -0.57
C LEU A 102 -7.85 5.55 -1.78
N SER A 103 -8.56 6.43 -2.48
CA SER A 103 -8.01 7.19 -3.61
C SER A 103 -6.83 8.09 -3.18
N LYS A 104 -6.95 8.73 -2.02
CA LYS A 104 -5.86 9.52 -1.43
C LYS A 104 -4.66 8.64 -1.07
N ALA A 105 -4.88 7.47 -0.47
CA ALA A 105 -3.82 6.52 -0.14
C ALA A 105 -3.09 6.06 -1.41
N ALA A 106 -3.82 5.64 -2.44
CA ALA A 106 -3.25 5.25 -3.73
C ALA A 106 -2.39 6.35 -4.37
N THR A 107 -2.92 7.57 -4.47
CA THR A 107 -2.18 8.73 -5.01
C THR A 107 -0.90 9.01 -4.22
N LYS A 108 -0.96 8.89 -2.90
CA LYS A 108 0.20 9.17 -2.04
C LYS A 108 1.22 8.04 -2.08
N PHE A 109 0.78 6.80 -2.22
CA PHE A 109 1.62 5.65 -2.40
C PHE A 109 2.38 5.71 -3.73
N GLU A 110 1.69 6.01 -4.84
CA GLU A 110 2.29 6.23 -6.15
C GLU A 110 3.37 7.34 -6.11
N ARG A 111 3.07 8.47 -5.47
CA ARG A 111 4.07 9.55 -5.29
C ARG A 111 5.26 9.11 -4.44
N ALA A 112 5.05 8.30 -3.41
CA ALA A 112 6.12 7.79 -2.58
C ALA A 112 7.00 6.79 -3.36
N TYR A 113 6.38 5.94 -4.19
CA TYR A 113 7.06 5.04 -5.11
C TYR A 113 7.95 5.81 -6.10
N HIS A 114 7.43 6.83 -6.77
CA HIS A 114 8.24 7.64 -7.70
C HIS A 114 9.40 8.37 -7.00
N ALA A 115 9.18 8.86 -5.78
CA ALA A 115 10.25 9.46 -4.99
C ALA A 115 11.34 8.44 -4.62
N LEU A 116 10.94 7.22 -4.27
CA LEU A 116 11.87 6.12 -3.98
C LEU A 116 12.68 5.74 -5.22
N VAL A 117 12.02 5.51 -6.37
CA VAL A 117 12.68 5.19 -7.64
C VAL A 117 13.72 6.26 -7.98
N LYS A 118 13.34 7.54 -7.89
CA LYS A 118 14.25 8.65 -8.16
C LYS A 118 15.48 8.66 -7.24
N GLU A 119 15.32 8.25 -5.98
CA GLU A 119 16.43 8.21 -5.03
C GLU A 119 17.38 7.05 -5.32
N VAL A 120 16.86 5.88 -5.70
CA VAL A 120 17.68 4.69 -5.97
C VAL A 120 18.34 4.68 -7.36
N THR A 121 17.84 5.46 -8.32
CA THR A 121 18.43 5.58 -9.67
C THR A 121 19.37 6.78 -9.83
N ARG A 122 19.69 7.49 -8.75
CA ARG A 122 20.62 8.63 -8.74
C ARG A 122 22.05 8.19 -8.53
#